data_AF-A0A3B8KWH7-F1
#
_entry.id   AF-A0A3B8KWH7-F1
#
_cell.length_a   1.000
_cell.length_b   1.000
_cell.length_c   1.000
_cell.angle_alpha   90.00
_cell.angle_beta   90.00
_cell.angle_gamma   90.00
#
_symmetry.space_group_name_H-M   'P 1'
#
loop_
_entity.id
_entity.type
_entity.pdbx_description
1 polymer ?
#
loop_
_entity_poly.entity_id
_entity_poly.type
_entity_poly.pdbx_seq_one_letter_code
_entity_poly.pdbx_strand_id
1 'polypeptide(L)'
;FQVFTNGHFITSEVAAELRRLGNVTPLISVEGTEIISDERRGRGNVLSQTMQGIQNCLDNKVFTGVCTSLCRTNIDDLLTDKWVDRLIEMGVLYTWFHVYRPMGPDACPDLCLTPEQQVRVRKFVVETRARKPIAVIDAYHDGAGKALCPAATGISHHINPWGGIEPCPIIQFASESIYDDPDVPDGQQRTLGEKMVQSEFLSDFRQLAQQTTRGCIVLERPDLLKNLVVKHGSQDTTARQTALSELEKMEVRTSQYHPGQEIPEKSWAYRLVKKFFYNDFGVYDGHDHGATSAPGVLELPTVVVEDEPVSV
;
A
#
# COMPACT_ATOMS: atom_id res chain seq x y z
N PHE A 1 8.44 6.78 14.14
CA PHE A 1 7.07 6.26 14.05
C PHE A 1 6.30 7.05 12.99
N GLN A 2 5.70 6.37 12.02
CA GLN A 2 4.80 7.00 11.06
C GLN A 2 3.35 6.72 11.47
N VAL A 3 2.49 7.74 11.44
CA VAL A 3 1.09 7.64 11.86
C VAL A 3 0.18 8.01 10.70
N PHE A 4 -0.60 7.05 10.20
CA PHE A 4 -1.64 7.30 9.20
C PHE A 4 -2.87 7.92 9.87
N THR A 5 -3.38 9.03 9.33
CA THR A 5 -4.48 9.78 9.93
C THR A 5 -5.24 10.62 8.90
N ASN A 6 -6.49 10.99 9.18
CA ASN A 6 -7.24 11.97 8.38
C ASN A 6 -6.90 13.43 8.75
N GLY A 7 -6.12 13.64 9.81
CA GLY A 7 -5.66 14.95 10.28
C GLY A 7 -6.67 15.73 11.13
N HIS A 8 -7.93 15.30 11.21
CA HIS A 8 -9.03 16.09 11.80
C HIS A 8 -8.79 16.44 13.28
N PHE A 9 -8.17 15.55 14.03
CA PHE A 9 -7.90 15.73 15.47
C PHE A 9 -6.47 16.23 15.77
N ILE A 10 -5.71 16.63 14.75
CA ILE A 10 -4.42 17.27 14.97
C ILE A 10 -4.66 18.75 15.24
N THR A 11 -4.84 19.11 16.50
CA THR A 11 -4.85 20.52 16.93
C THR A 11 -3.43 21.07 16.98
N SER A 12 -3.27 22.38 17.21
CA SER A 12 -1.94 22.98 17.39
C SER A 12 -1.24 22.40 18.63
N GLU A 13 -1.96 22.08 19.70
CA GLU A 13 -1.42 21.48 20.92
C GLU A 13 -0.92 20.05 20.65
N VAL A 14 -1.70 19.26 19.91
CA VAL A 14 -1.29 17.92 19.48
C VAL A 14 -0.05 18.01 18.59
N ALA A 15 -0.03 18.94 17.62
CA ALA A 15 1.12 19.14 16.73
C ALA A 15 2.37 19.58 17.50
N ALA A 16 2.25 20.47 18.49
CA ALA A 16 3.34 20.88 19.35
C ALA A 16 3.91 19.69 20.16
N GLU A 17 3.04 18.81 20.64
CA GLU A 17 3.47 17.59 21.34
C GLU A 17 4.18 16.60 20.41
N LEU A 18 3.66 16.39 19.19
CA LEU A 18 4.34 15.59 18.17
C LEU A 18 5.72 16.15 17.84
N ARG A 19 5.85 17.48 17.73
CA ARG A 19 7.13 18.17 17.54
C ARG A 19 8.07 17.95 18.73
N ARG A 20 7.57 18.02 19.97
CA ARG A 20 8.35 17.79 21.20
C ARG A 20 8.91 16.36 21.25
N LEU A 21 8.12 15.36 20.84
CA LEU A 21 8.55 13.96 20.77
C LEU A 21 9.63 13.74 19.71
N GLY A 22 9.57 14.47 18.58
CA GLY A 22 10.63 14.50 17.56
C GLY A 22 10.81 13.22 16.74
N ASN A 23 10.07 12.15 17.05
CA ASN A 23 10.17 10.84 16.39
C ASN A 23 8.85 10.35 15.78
N VAL A 24 7.84 11.23 15.66
CA VAL A 24 6.53 10.93 15.06
C VAL A 24 6.34 11.75 13.79
N THR A 25 5.98 11.08 12.69
CA THR A 25 5.67 11.71 11.40
C THR A 25 4.23 11.38 10.97
N PRO A 26 3.30 12.34 11.03
CA PRO A 26 1.95 12.16 10.50
C PRO A 26 1.97 12.03 8.97
N LEU A 27 1.26 11.02 8.48
CA LEU A 27 0.93 10.83 7.07
C LEU A 27 -0.57 11.08 6.91
N ILE A 28 -0.92 12.27 6.44
CA ILE A 28 -2.30 12.76 6.44
C ILE A 28 -2.96 12.42 5.09
N SER A 29 -4.11 11.74 5.14
CA SER A 29 -4.82 11.29 3.95
C SER A 29 -5.64 12.41 3.29
N VAL A 30 -5.40 12.67 2.00
CA VAL A 30 -6.15 13.60 1.15
C VAL A 30 -6.74 12.84 -0.04
N GLU A 31 -8.05 12.91 -0.23
CA GLU A 31 -8.75 12.04 -1.21
C GLU A 31 -9.16 12.72 -2.52
N GLY A 32 -9.05 14.05 -2.60
CA GLY A 32 -9.41 14.80 -3.79
C GLY A 32 -9.73 16.25 -3.50
N THR A 33 -10.53 16.83 -4.39
CA THR A 33 -11.18 18.13 -4.18
C THR A 33 -12.16 18.07 -3.00
N GLU A 34 -12.74 19.21 -2.64
CA GLU A 34 -13.73 19.29 -1.56
C GLU A 34 -14.91 18.35 -1.81
N ILE A 35 -15.48 18.38 -3.02
CA ILE A 35 -16.60 17.51 -3.43
C ILE A 35 -16.18 16.04 -3.35
N ILE A 36 -15.05 15.67 -3.94
CA ILE A 36 -14.56 14.28 -3.95
C ILE A 36 -14.30 13.77 -2.53
N SER A 37 -13.74 14.63 -1.67
CA SER A 37 -13.43 14.26 -0.29
C SER A 37 -14.70 14.05 0.53
N ASP A 38 -15.69 14.91 0.35
CA ASP A 38 -16.96 14.83 1.08
C ASP A 38 -17.80 13.62 0.61
N GLU A 39 -17.87 13.36 -0.69
CA GLU A 39 -18.53 12.19 -1.27
C GLU A 39 -17.89 10.88 -0.80
N ARG A 40 -16.57 10.74 -0.91
CA ARG A 40 -15.87 9.50 -0.55
C ARG A 40 -15.89 9.20 0.94
N ARG A 41 -15.91 10.22 1.79
CA ARG A 41 -15.96 10.06 3.26
C ARG A 41 -17.37 10.13 3.83
N GLY A 42 -18.38 10.42 3.01
CA GLY A 42 -19.78 10.53 3.41
C GLY A 42 -20.03 11.59 4.48
N ARG A 43 -19.23 12.67 4.50
CA ARG A 43 -19.28 13.75 5.51
C ARG A 43 -18.94 15.08 4.87
N GLY A 44 -19.52 16.17 5.37
CA GLY A 44 -19.18 17.52 4.90
C GLY A 44 -17.87 18.06 5.50
N ASN A 45 -17.24 19.02 4.82
CA ASN A 45 -16.05 19.75 5.28
C ASN A 45 -14.84 18.86 5.59
N VAL A 46 -14.71 17.72 4.90
CA VAL A 46 -13.65 16.75 5.14
C VAL A 46 -12.31 17.33 4.75
N LEU A 47 -12.22 17.89 3.54
CA LEU A 47 -10.97 18.45 3.03
C LEU A 47 -10.52 19.63 3.89
N SER A 48 -11.44 20.52 4.28
CA SER A 48 -11.11 21.68 5.12
C SER A 48 -10.48 21.27 6.46
N GLN A 49 -11.07 20.29 7.16
CA GLN A 49 -10.53 19.76 8.41
C GLN A 49 -9.18 19.05 8.22
N THR A 50 -9.03 18.28 7.13
CA THR A 50 -7.75 17.65 6.77
C THR A 50 -6.66 18.69 6.53
N MET A 51 -6.96 19.75 5.77
CA MET A 51 -6.04 20.85 5.51
C MET A 51 -5.67 21.61 6.77
N GLN A 52 -6.61 21.81 7.70
CA GLN A 52 -6.31 22.41 9.01
C GLN A 52 -5.34 21.54 9.82
N GLY A 53 -5.53 20.22 9.83
CA GLY A 53 -4.61 19.30 10.50
C GLY A 53 -3.19 19.31 9.90
N ILE A 54 -3.10 19.43 8.57
CA ILE A 54 -1.82 19.62 7.86
C ILE A 54 -1.19 20.95 8.28
N GLN A 55 -1.95 22.05 8.26
CA GLN A 55 -1.44 23.38 8.63
C GLN A 55 -0.92 23.40 10.08
N ASN A 56 -1.67 22.81 11.02
CA ASN A 56 -1.27 22.72 12.42
C ASN A 56 0.08 21.98 12.58
N CYS A 57 0.28 20.89 11.84
CA CYS A 57 1.57 20.20 11.80
C CYS A 57 2.70 21.11 11.29
N LEU A 58 2.49 21.78 10.16
CA LEU A 58 3.50 22.57 9.46
C LEU A 58 3.89 23.84 10.24
N ASP A 59 2.92 24.51 10.88
CA ASP A 59 3.15 25.67 11.74
C ASP A 59 4.03 25.29 12.93
N ASN A 60 3.79 24.11 13.51
CA ASN A 60 4.59 23.54 14.60
C ASN A 60 5.86 22.80 14.13
N LYS A 61 6.18 22.86 12.83
CA LYS A 61 7.39 22.26 12.24
C LYS A 61 7.46 20.74 12.42
N VAL A 62 6.34 20.04 12.49
CA VAL A 62 6.32 18.58 12.51
C VAL A 62 6.78 18.06 11.14
N PHE A 63 7.56 16.98 11.13
CA PHE A 63 7.89 16.30 9.88
C PHE A 63 6.61 15.63 9.35
N THR A 64 6.04 16.16 8.27
CA THR A 64 4.69 15.79 7.82
C THR A 64 4.68 15.35 6.38
N GLY A 65 3.90 14.30 6.11
CA GLY A 65 3.62 13.83 4.76
C GLY A 65 2.14 13.79 4.45
N VAL A 66 1.83 13.69 3.15
CA VAL A 66 0.47 13.57 2.63
C VAL A 66 0.32 12.29 1.84
N CYS A 67 -0.72 11.51 2.13
CA CYS A 67 -1.06 10.32 1.38
C CYS A 67 -2.29 10.58 0.51
N THR A 68 -2.15 10.39 -0.78
CA THR A 68 -3.23 10.53 -1.76
C THR A 68 -3.74 9.17 -2.16
N SER A 69 -5.04 8.93 -1.96
CA SER A 69 -5.69 7.71 -2.45
C SER A 69 -6.16 7.91 -3.90
N LEU A 70 -5.42 7.34 -4.85
CA LEU A 70 -5.71 7.41 -6.28
C LEU A 70 -6.74 6.36 -6.69
N CYS A 71 -7.77 6.81 -7.37
CA CYS A 71 -8.75 6.00 -8.08
C CYS A 71 -8.92 6.54 -9.49
N ARG A 72 -9.66 5.80 -10.32
CA ARG A 72 -9.92 6.16 -11.72
C ARG A 72 -10.50 7.57 -11.86
N THR A 73 -11.33 7.98 -10.90
CA THR A 73 -12.08 9.24 -10.95
C THR A 73 -11.31 10.47 -10.47
N ASN A 74 -10.22 10.31 -9.71
CA ASN A 74 -9.47 11.45 -9.15
C ASN A 74 -8.00 11.51 -9.62
N ILE A 75 -7.57 10.58 -10.48
CA ILE A 75 -6.18 10.52 -10.95
C ILE A 75 -5.77 11.82 -11.66
N ASP A 76 -6.68 12.45 -12.42
CA ASP A 76 -6.39 13.69 -13.15
C ASP A 76 -6.36 14.94 -12.26
N ASP A 77 -6.91 14.85 -11.04
CA ASP A 77 -6.85 15.94 -10.07
C ASP A 77 -5.58 15.85 -9.21
N LEU A 78 -5.20 14.63 -8.81
CA LEU A 78 -4.22 14.40 -7.76
C LEU A 78 -2.87 13.88 -8.27
N LEU A 79 -2.81 13.19 -9.42
CA LEU A 79 -1.56 12.77 -10.04
C LEU A 79 -1.06 13.86 -11.01
N THR A 80 -0.78 15.05 -10.46
CA THR A 80 -0.40 16.24 -11.25
C THR A 80 0.77 16.99 -10.61
N ASP A 81 1.61 17.62 -11.46
CA ASP A 81 2.68 18.51 -10.97
C ASP A 81 2.10 19.64 -10.11
N LYS A 82 0.91 20.17 -10.44
CA LYS A 82 0.21 21.21 -9.67
C LYS A 82 -0.08 20.77 -8.23
N TRP A 83 -0.53 19.53 -8.03
CA TRP A 83 -0.80 19.01 -6.69
C TRP A 83 0.51 18.86 -5.90
N VAL A 84 1.54 18.31 -6.52
CA VAL A 84 2.86 18.15 -5.90
C VAL A 84 3.48 19.50 -5.54
N ASP A 85 3.39 20.48 -6.44
CA ASP A 85 3.90 21.84 -6.20
C ASP A 85 3.19 22.51 -5.04
N ARG A 86 1.87 22.36 -4.93
CA ARG A 86 1.11 22.83 -3.77
C ARG A 86 1.61 22.20 -2.46
N LEU A 87 1.88 20.89 -2.44
CA LEU A 87 2.41 20.23 -1.25
C LEU A 87 3.78 20.80 -0.85
N ILE A 88 4.64 21.06 -1.83
CA ILE A 88 5.97 21.67 -1.62
C ILE A 88 5.83 23.08 -1.07
N GLU A 89 4.98 23.91 -1.67
CA GLU A 89 4.72 25.29 -1.26
C GLU A 89 4.22 25.37 0.20
N MET A 90 3.39 24.40 0.61
CA MET A 90 2.95 24.29 2.00
C MET A 90 4.08 23.90 2.97
N GLY A 91 5.13 23.22 2.48
CA GLY A 91 6.21 22.67 3.30
C GLY A 91 6.03 21.21 3.69
N VAL A 92 5.19 20.45 2.97
CA VAL A 92 5.07 19.00 3.13
C VAL A 92 6.35 18.32 2.63
N LEU A 93 6.90 17.40 3.43
CA LEU A 93 8.24 16.84 3.18
C LEU A 93 8.21 15.56 2.35
N TYR A 94 7.11 14.81 2.40
CA TYR A 94 6.95 13.58 1.62
C TYR A 94 5.51 13.30 1.24
N THR A 95 5.31 12.55 0.16
CA THR A 95 3.99 12.13 -0.29
C THR A 95 3.94 10.68 -0.74
N TRP A 96 2.77 10.06 -0.57
CA TRP A 96 2.47 8.71 -1.02
C TRP A 96 1.30 8.77 -2.00
N PHE A 97 1.39 8.02 -3.08
CA PHE A 97 0.28 7.79 -4.00
C PHE A 97 -0.21 6.35 -3.82
N HIS A 98 -1.23 6.17 -2.98
CA HIS A 98 -1.86 4.88 -2.72
C HIS A 98 -2.90 4.57 -3.79
N VAL A 99 -2.66 3.55 -4.60
CA VAL A 99 -3.65 3.05 -5.54
C VAL A 99 -4.77 2.35 -4.78
N TYR A 100 -6.02 2.70 -5.10
CA TYR A 100 -7.21 2.07 -4.55
C TYR A 100 -7.24 0.58 -4.89
N ARG A 101 -7.50 -0.25 -3.87
CA ARG A 101 -7.66 -1.71 -3.98
C ARG A 101 -9.07 -2.06 -3.45
N PRO A 102 -9.94 -2.69 -4.25
CA PRO A 102 -11.34 -2.92 -3.89
C PRO A 102 -11.43 -4.03 -2.85
N MET A 103 -11.58 -3.66 -1.58
CA MET A 103 -11.64 -4.59 -0.45
C MET A 103 -12.72 -4.13 0.54
N GLY A 104 -13.30 -5.07 1.27
CA GLY A 104 -14.37 -4.80 2.22
C GLY A 104 -15.76 -5.14 1.67
N PRO A 105 -16.80 -4.98 2.51
CA PRO A 105 -18.16 -5.46 2.20
C PRO A 105 -18.82 -4.66 1.08
N ASP A 106 -18.51 -3.37 0.98
CA ASP A 106 -19.09 -2.42 0.01
C ASP A 106 -18.00 -1.88 -0.93
N ALA A 107 -17.12 -2.75 -1.41
CA ALA A 107 -16.08 -2.37 -2.36
C ALA A 107 -16.69 -1.90 -3.69
N CYS A 108 -16.12 -0.85 -4.28
CA CYS A 108 -16.47 -0.37 -5.63
C CYS A 108 -15.32 -0.67 -6.61
N PRO A 109 -15.36 -1.77 -7.38
CA PRO A 109 -14.27 -2.13 -8.29
C PRO A 109 -14.09 -1.18 -9.47
N ASP A 110 -15.11 -0.41 -9.84
CA ASP A 110 -15.05 0.56 -10.94
C ASP A 110 -14.07 1.72 -10.68
N LEU A 111 -13.73 1.96 -9.41
CA LEU A 111 -12.73 2.94 -9.00
C LEU A 111 -11.29 2.47 -9.20
N CYS A 112 -11.06 1.20 -9.56
CA CYS A 112 -9.72 0.67 -9.82
C CYS A 112 -9.09 1.33 -11.05
N LEU A 113 -7.79 1.59 -10.95
CA LEU A 113 -7.01 2.08 -12.08
C LEU A 113 -6.92 1.03 -13.18
N THR A 114 -7.03 1.46 -14.44
CA THR A 114 -6.70 0.61 -15.59
C THR A 114 -5.18 0.33 -15.64
N PRO A 115 -4.71 -0.70 -16.36
CA PRO A 115 -3.28 -0.95 -16.53
C PRO A 115 -2.50 0.29 -17.00
N GLU A 116 -3.02 1.02 -17.98
CA GLU A 116 -2.40 2.24 -18.54
C GLU A 116 -2.30 3.34 -17.47
N GLN A 117 -3.34 3.49 -16.63
CA GLN A 117 -3.32 4.42 -15.51
C GLN A 117 -2.29 4.02 -14.44
N GLN A 118 -2.10 2.73 -14.19
CA GLN A 118 -1.07 2.25 -13.25
C GLN A 118 0.35 2.54 -13.77
N VAL A 119 0.59 2.34 -15.07
CA VAL A 119 1.85 2.72 -15.73
C VAL A 119 2.08 4.24 -15.64
N ARG A 120 1.03 5.05 -15.88
CA ARG A 120 1.08 6.51 -15.71
C ARG A 120 1.47 6.90 -14.28
N VAL A 121 0.87 6.28 -13.25
CA VAL A 121 1.24 6.53 -11.84
C VAL A 121 2.71 6.24 -11.63
N ARG A 122 3.20 5.09 -12.10
CA ARG A 122 4.61 4.71 -11.92
C ARG A 122 5.55 5.70 -12.61
N LYS A 123 5.27 6.07 -13.87
CA LYS A 123 6.05 7.08 -14.63
C LYS A 123 6.11 8.40 -13.87
N PHE A 124 4.95 8.89 -13.43
CA PHE A 124 4.85 10.14 -12.67
C PHE A 124 5.67 10.10 -11.37
N VAL A 125 5.59 9.01 -10.60
CA VAL A 125 6.34 8.85 -9.34
C VAL A 125 7.85 8.93 -9.57
N VAL A 126 8.39 8.16 -10.53
CA VAL A 126 9.85 8.12 -10.76
C VAL A 126 10.38 9.42 -11.33
N GLU A 127 9.58 10.14 -12.12
CA GLU A 127 9.93 11.44 -12.68
C GLU A 127 9.87 12.54 -11.63
N THR A 128 8.84 12.54 -10.79
CA THR A 128 8.69 13.51 -9.70
C THR A 128 9.88 13.45 -8.74
N ARG A 129 10.33 12.24 -8.36
CA ARG A 129 11.52 12.03 -7.52
C ARG A 129 12.81 12.61 -8.08
N ALA A 130 12.91 12.75 -9.40
CA ALA A 130 14.09 13.29 -10.07
C ALA A 130 14.01 14.81 -10.29
N ARG A 131 12.80 15.39 -10.29
CA ARG A 131 12.56 16.79 -10.68
C ARG A 131 12.12 17.71 -9.54
N LYS A 132 11.48 17.18 -8.49
CA LYS A 132 10.80 17.98 -7.47
C LYS A 132 11.44 17.79 -6.09
N PRO A 133 11.58 18.85 -5.26
CA PRO A 133 12.18 18.78 -3.93
C PRO A 133 11.21 18.23 -2.87
N ILE A 134 10.63 17.05 -3.13
CA ILE A 134 9.76 16.33 -2.18
C ILE A 134 10.05 14.83 -2.29
N ALA A 135 10.05 14.13 -1.17
CA ALA A 135 10.20 12.69 -1.19
C ALA A 135 8.87 12.03 -1.62
N VAL A 136 8.86 11.35 -2.76
CA VAL A 136 7.71 10.51 -3.14
C VAL A 136 7.99 9.08 -2.69
N ILE A 137 7.09 8.45 -1.95
CA ILE A 137 7.26 7.09 -1.43
C ILE A 137 6.37 6.11 -2.20
N ASP A 138 6.97 4.99 -2.60
CA ASP A 138 6.35 3.88 -3.32
C ASP A 138 7.16 2.63 -2.97
N ALA A 139 6.50 1.68 -2.31
CA ALA A 139 7.07 0.44 -1.78
C ALA A 139 6.65 -0.80 -2.57
N TYR A 140 6.04 -0.64 -3.75
CA TYR A 140 5.51 -1.75 -4.55
C TYR A 140 6.40 -2.10 -5.76
N HIS A 141 7.54 -1.43 -5.91
CA HIS A 141 8.51 -1.68 -6.99
C HIS A 141 9.93 -1.62 -6.45
N ASP A 142 10.84 -2.40 -7.02
CA ASP A 142 12.28 -2.28 -6.77
C ASP A 142 12.92 -1.09 -7.53
N GLY A 143 14.25 -1.00 -7.50
CA GLY A 143 15.00 0.03 -8.23
C GLY A 143 14.98 -0.11 -9.75
N ALA A 144 14.80 -1.33 -10.26
CA ALA A 144 14.68 -1.64 -11.69
C ALA A 144 13.24 -1.45 -12.20
N GLY A 145 12.29 -1.16 -11.32
CA GLY A 145 10.88 -0.98 -11.67
C GLY A 145 10.10 -2.29 -11.67
N LYS A 146 10.69 -3.40 -11.25
CA LYS A 146 9.99 -4.68 -11.10
C LYS A 146 9.06 -4.59 -9.91
N ALA A 147 7.82 -5.04 -10.09
CA ALA A 147 6.85 -5.13 -9.00
C ALA A 147 7.38 -6.03 -7.86
N LEU A 148 6.97 -5.73 -6.64
CA LEU A 148 7.14 -6.58 -5.47
C LEU A 148 6.00 -6.37 -4.47
N CYS A 149 5.82 -7.35 -3.59
CA CYS A 149 4.88 -7.27 -2.47
C CYS A 149 5.65 -7.26 -1.14
N PRO A 150 5.53 -6.20 -0.30
CA PRO A 150 6.17 -6.16 1.01
C PRO A 150 5.82 -7.35 1.93
N ALA A 151 4.59 -7.86 1.84
CA ALA A 151 4.15 -9.03 2.59
C ALA A 151 4.80 -10.32 2.06
N ALA A 152 4.92 -10.48 0.73
CA ALA A 152 5.54 -11.66 0.13
C ALA A 152 7.06 -11.69 0.35
N THR A 153 7.71 -10.53 0.33
CA THR A 153 9.16 -10.38 0.60
C THR A 153 9.52 -10.51 2.08
N GLY A 154 8.53 -10.49 2.98
CA GLY A 154 8.73 -10.63 4.42
C GLY A 154 9.24 -9.38 5.13
N ILE A 155 9.29 -8.22 4.45
CA ILE A 155 9.73 -6.94 5.04
C ILE A 155 8.63 -6.20 5.82
N SER A 156 7.39 -6.66 5.72
CA SER A 156 6.26 -6.09 6.47
C SER A 156 5.35 -7.18 7.02
N HIS A 157 4.89 -7.00 8.25
CA HIS A 157 3.84 -7.80 8.88
C HIS A 157 2.77 -6.84 9.41
N HIS A 158 1.53 -7.32 9.51
CA HIS A 158 0.42 -6.54 10.04
C HIS A 158 -0.05 -7.14 11.37
N ILE A 159 -0.24 -6.29 12.39
CA ILE A 159 -0.90 -6.67 13.63
C ILE A 159 -2.18 -5.87 13.69
N ASN A 160 -3.32 -6.56 13.71
CA ASN A 160 -4.62 -5.92 13.71
C ASN A 160 -4.99 -5.36 15.11
N PRO A 161 -6.08 -4.58 15.23
CA PRO A 161 -6.50 -4.00 16.51
C PRO A 161 -6.84 -5.02 17.62
N TRP A 162 -7.13 -6.27 17.26
CA TRP A 162 -7.43 -7.36 18.19
C TRP A 162 -6.18 -8.19 18.54
N GLY A 163 -5.01 -7.86 18.01
CA GLY A 163 -3.76 -8.58 18.26
C GLY A 163 -3.51 -9.77 17.33
N GLY A 164 -4.36 -10.01 16.34
CA GLY A 164 -4.10 -11.03 15.32
C GLY A 164 -2.95 -10.63 14.39
N ILE A 165 -2.08 -11.59 14.07
CA ILE A 165 -0.94 -11.40 13.19
C ILE A 165 -1.34 -11.81 11.77
N GLU A 166 -1.35 -10.83 10.86
CA GLU A 166 -1.85 -10.95 9.50
C GLU A 166 -0.73 -10.68 8.47
N PRO A 167 -0.79 -11.28 7.27
CA PRO A 167 0.22 -11.03 6.24
C PRO A 167 0.22 -9.57 5.73
N CYS A 168 -0.96 -8.95 5.64
CA CYS A 168 -1.16 -7.67 4.97
C CYS A 168 -2.44 -7.01 5.52
N PRO A 169 -2.54 -5.67 5.64
CA PRO A 169 -3.73 -5.00 6.19
C PRO A 169 -5.05 -5.26 5.46
N ILE A 170 -5.01 -5.76 4.22
CA ILE A 170 -6.20 -6.16 3.46
C ILE A 170 -6.43 -7.68 3.43
N ILE A 171 -5.58 -8.46 4.09
CA ILE A 171 -5.74 -9.91 4.28
C ILE A 171 -6.02 -10.14 5.75
N GLN A 172 -7.29 -9.95 6.11
CA GLN A 172 -7.76 -9.90 7.49
C GLN A 172 -8.08 -11.32 7.99
N PHE A 173 -7.06 -12.18 7.96
CA PHE A 173 -7.10 -13.54 8.50
C PHE A 173 -5.86 -13.80 9.33
N ALA A 174 -6.02 -14.41 10.50
CA ALA A 174 -4.90 -14.74 11.37
C ALA A 174 -5.01 -16.17 11.92
N SER A 175 -3.86 -16.81 12.05
CA SER A 175 -3.68 -18.05 12.82
C SER A 175 -2.83 -17.84 14.08
N GLU A 176 -2.21 -16.66 14.23
CA GLU A 176 -1.35 -16.31 15.35
C GLU A 176 -1.84 -15.02 16.01
N SER A 177 -1.49 -14.85 17.30
CA SER A 177 -1.86 -13.69 18.11
C SER A 177 -0.69 -13.17 18.92
N ILE A 178 -0.66 -11.87 19.21
CA ILE A 178 0.33 -11.28 20.12
C ILE A 178 0.16 -11.77 21.56
N TYR A 179 -1.02 -12.27 21.94
CA TYR A 179 -1.29 -12.75 23.29
C TYR A 179 -0.74 -14.15 23.52
N ASP A 180 -0.40 -14.44 24.77
CA ASP A 180 0.01 -15.76 25.22
C ASP A 180 -1.08 -16.81 24.99
N ASP A 181 -0.66 -18.02 24.67
CA ASP A 181 -1.57 -19.14 24.50
C ASP A 181 -2.03 -19.61 25.88
N PRO A 182 -3.34 -19.57 26.20
CA PRO A 182 -3.84 -19.94 27.52
C PRO A 182 -3.59 -21.42 27.86
N ASP A 183 -3.36 -22.27 26.85
CA ASP A 183 -3.11 -23.71 27.02
C ASP A 183 -1.62 -24.05 27.17
N VAL A 184 -0.73 -23.07 27.04
CA VAL A 184 0.73 -23.23 27.14
C VAL A 184 1.27 -22.60 28.43
N PRO A 185 2.14 -23.28 29.20
CA PRO A 185 2.76 -22.69 30.39
C PRO A 185 3.63 -21.47 30.05
N ASP A 186 3.70 -20.46 30.93
CA ASP A 186 4.48 -19.22 30.76
C ASP A 186 5.92 -19.45 30.26
N GLY A 187 6.61 -20.46 30.82
CA GLY A 187 8.00 -20.79 30.44
C GLY A 187 8.17 -21.43 29.06
N GLN A 188 7.07 -21.70 28.35
CA GLN A 188 7.01 -22.32 27.02
C GLN A 188 6.28 -21.42 26.00
N GLN A 189 5.91 -20.20 26.37
CA GLN A 189 5.27 -19.26 25.47
C GLN A 189 6.21 -18.88 24.33
N ARG A 190 5.68 -18.90 23.10
CA ARG A 190 6.39 -18.37 21.93
C ARG A 190 6.46 -16.86 22.02
N THR A 191 7.63 -16.29 21.81
CA THR A 191 7.84 -14.85 21.62
C THR A 191 7.10 -14.36 20.37
N LEU A 192 6.87 -13.04 20.25
CA LEU A 192 6.27 -12.45 19.05
C LEU A 192 7.04 -12.82 17.77
N GLY A 193 8.37 -12.82 17.85
CA GLY A 193 9.23 -13.20 16.72
C GLY A 193 9.05 -14.66 16.32
N GLU A 194 8.97 -15.57 17.29
CA GLU A 194 8.70 -16.99 17.03
C GLU A 194 7.32 -17.20 16.43
N LYS A 195 6.28 -16.53 16.95
CA LYS A 195 4.93 -16.58 16.35
C LYS A 195 4.93 -16.09 14.89
N MET A 196 5.67 -15.03 14.57
CA MET A 196 5.77 -14.54 13.18
C MET A 196 6.58 -15.45 12.25
N VAL A 197 7.69 -16.02 12.74
CA VAL A 197 8.62 -16.82 11.92
C VAL A 197 8.15 -18.27 11.76
N GLN A 198 7.59 -18.86 12.82
CA GLN A 198 7.16 -20.25 12.86
C GLN A 198 5.70 -20.45 12.44
N SER A 199 4.97 -19.37 12.13
CA SER A 199 3.60 -19.47 11.61
C SER A 199 3.59 -20.18 10.26
N GLU A 200 2.93 -21.35 10.21
CA GLU A 200 2.72 -22.07 8.96
C GLU A 200 1.88 -21.25 7.98
N PHE A 201 0.83 -20.57 8.46
CA PHE A 201 -0.02 -19.73 7.61
C PHE A 201 0.75 -18.58 6.96
N LEU A 202 1.58 -17.85 7.72
CA LEU A 202 2.40 -16.76 7.16
C LEU A 202 3.50 -17.29 6.22
N SER A 203 4.07 -18.45 6.54
CA SER A 203 5.05 -19.12 5.68
C SER A 203 4.44 -19.53 4.34
N ASP A 204 3.33 -20.25 4.37
CA ASP A 204 2.64 -20.74 3.17
C ASP A 204 2.05 -19.58 2.36
N PHE A 205 1.58 -18.51 3.02
CA PHE A 205 1.21 -17.27 2.34
C PHE A 205 2.37 -16.69 1.53
N ARG A 206 3.55 -16.56 2.13
CA ARG A 206 4.73 -16.01 1.44
C ARG A 206 5.09 -16.87 0.24
N GLN A 207 5.19 -18.18 0.41
CA GLN A 207 5.52 -19.11 -0.69
C GLN A 207 4.50 -19.04 -1.81
N LEU A 208 3.20 -19.08 -1.48
CA LEU A 208 2.12 -19.00 -2.46
C LEU A 208 2.19 -17.67 -3.23
N ALA A 209 2.32 -16.54 -2.53
CA ALA A 209 2.42 -15.23 -3.16
C ALA A 209 3.64 -15.13 -4.08
N GLN A 210 4.82 -15.56 -3.61
CA GLN A 210 6.08 -15.56 -4.36
C GLN A 210 6.02 -16.39 -5.64
N GLN A 211 5.33 -17.53 -5.62
CA GLN A 211 5.17 -18.41 -6.79
C GLN A 211 4.11 -17.91 -7.77
N THR A 212 3.11 -17.18 -7.26
CA THR A 212 1.91 -16.82 -8.04
C THR A 212 2.06 -15.51 -8.79
N THR A 213 2.59 -14.46 -8.14
CA THR A 213 2.67 -13.14 -8.75
C THR A 213 3.71 -12.25 -8.08
N ARG A 214 4.29 -11.30 -8.83
CA ARG A 214 5.05 -10.18 -8.25
C ARG A 214 4.14 -9.04 -7.75
N GLY A 215 2.84 -9.14 -8.01
CA GLY A 215 1.81 -8.17 -7.69
C GLY A 215 1.12 -8.42 -6.36
N CYS A 216 -0.15 -8.01 -6.27
CA CYS A 216 -1.02 -8.25 -5.13
C CYS A 216 -1.84 -9.53 -5.33
N ILE A 217 -1.50 -10.60 -4.61
CA ILE A 217 -2.21 -11.89 -4.70
C ILE A 217 -3.72 -11.76 -4.41
N VAL A 218 -4.13 -10.82 -3.56
CA VAL A 218 -5.54 -10.61 -3.24
C VAL A 218 -6.34 -10.17 -4.47
N LEU A 219 -5.76 -9.32 -5.31
CA LEU A 219 -6.40 -8.86 -6.54
C LEU A 219 -6.25 -9.89 -7.65
N GLU A 220 -5.08 -10.51 -7.75
CA GLU A 220 -4.76 -11.33 -8.91
C GLU A 220 -5.24 -12.77 -8.80
N ARG A 221 -5.22 -13.35 -7.60
CA ARG A 221 -5.61 -14.74 -7.32
C ARG A 221 -6.35 -14.87 -5.98
N PRO A 222 -7.51 -14.19 -5.82
CA PRO A 222 -8.32 -14.31 -4.61
C PRO A 222 -8.75 -15.76 -4.34
N ASP A 223 -8.89 -16.58 -5.39
CA ASP A 223 -9.17 -18.02 -5.33
C ASP A 223 -8.08 -18.80 -4.58
N LEU A 224 -6.80 -18.56 -4.88
CA LEU A 224 -5.69 -19.22 -4.21
C LEU A 224 -5.56 -18.76 -2.76
N LEU A 225 -5.76 -17.47 -2.51
CA LEU A 225 -5.76 -16.93 -1.16
C LEU A 225 -6.88 -17.54 -0.31
N LYS A 226 -8.09 -17.69 -0.86
CA LYS A 226 -9.20 -18.38 -0.20
C LYS A 226 -8.81 -19.82 0.16
N ASN A 227 -8.25 -20.56 -0.79
CA ASN A 227 -7.84 -21.95 -0.55
C ASN A 227 -6.80 -22.05 0.57
N LEU A 228 -5.85 -21.11 0.63
CA LEU A 228 -4.87 -21.03 1.71
C LEU A 228 -5.53 -20.78 3.07
N VAL A 229 -6.42 -19.80 3.15
CA VAL A 229 -7.16 -19.47 4.39
C VAL A 229 -7.94 -20.69 4.89
N VAL A 230 -8.65 -21.38 3.99
CA VAL A 230 -9.41 -22.60 4.32
C VAL A 230 -8.47 -23.73 4.77
N LYS A 231 -7.33 -23.94 4.07
CA LYS A 231 -6.34 -24.95 4.42
C LYS A 231 -5.84 -24.82 5.86
N HIS A 232 -5.55 -23.60 6.30
CA HIS A 232 -5.03 -23.34 7.65
C HIS A 232 -6.11 -23.12 8.71
N GLY A 233 -7.39 -23.09 8.33
CA GLY A 233 -8.48 -22.74 9.24
C GLY A 233 -8.27 -21.36 9.88
N SER A 234 -7.63 -20.43 9.17
CA SER A 234 -7.30 -19.10 9.69
C SER A 234 -8.56 -18.31 9.97
N GLN A 235 -8.61 -17.66 11.13
CA GLN A 235 -9.81 -16.98 11.61
C GLN A 235 -10.02 -15.66 10.88
N ASP A 236 -11.28 -15.35 10.56
CA ASP A 236 -11.67 -14.01 10.14
C ASP A 236 -11.50 -13.05 11.32
N THR A 237 -10.58 -12.12 11.19
CA THR A 237 -10.24 -11.17 12.25
C THR A 237 -11.00 -9.86 12.13
N THR A 238 -11.90 -9.72 11.16
CA THR A 238 -12.65 -8.48 10.97
C THR A 238 -13.76 -8.31 12.01
N ALA A 239 -14.10 -7.07 12.36
CA ALA A 239 -15.26 -6.82 13.23
C ALA A 239 -16.58 -7.38 12.68
N ARG A 240 -16.68 -7.46 11.35
CA ARG A 240 -17.90 -7.83 10.61
C ARG A 240 -18.04 -9.34 10.38
N GLN A 241 -16.95 -10.11 10.48
CA GLN A 241 -16.95 -11.57 10.34
C GLN A 241 -17.50 -12.06 8.97
N THR A 242 -17.22 -11.30 7.91
CA THR A 242 -17.67 -11.58 6.54
C THR A 242 -16.52 -11.68 5.53
N ALA A 243 -15.26 -11.59 5.94
CA ALA A 243 -14.09 -11.48 5.07
C ALA A 243 -13.94 -12.67 4.12
N LEU A 244 -14.25 -13.91 4.57
CA LEU A 244 -14.18 -15.08 3.69
C LEU A 244 -15.23 -15.02 2.57
N SER A 245 -16.44 -14.58 2.90
CA SER A 245 -17.52 -14.40 1.92
C SER A 245 -17.24 -13.26 0.93
N GLU A 246 -16.52 -12.22 1.39
CA GLU A 246 -16.08 -11.10 0.55
C GLU A 246 -15.01 -11.57 -0.43
N LEU A 247 -13.99 -12.29 0.07
CA LEU A 247 -12.93 -12.87 -0.74
C LEU A 247 -13.47 -13.84 -1.80
N GLU A 248 -14.48 -14.64 -1.46
CA GLU A 248 -15.13 -15.55 -2.40
C GLU A 248 -15.85 -14.84 -3.56
N LYS A 249 -16.35 -13.62 -3.32
CA LYS A 249 -17.03 -12.81 -4.35
C LYS A 249 -16.04 -11.98 -5.18
N MET A 250 -14.77 -11.96 -4.82
CA MET A 250 -13.77 -11.20 -5.56
C MET A 250 -13.52 -11.81 -6.94
N GLU A 251 -13.43 -10.92 -7.93
CA GLU A 251 -13.01 -11.26 -9.29
C GLU A 251 -11.52 -10.99 -9.47
N VAL A 252 -10.87 -11.77 -10.33
CA VAL A 252 -9.48 -11.57 -10.73
C VAL A 252 -9.30 -10.21 -11.40
N ARG A 253 -8.32 -9.44 -10.92
CA ARG A 253 -7.99 -8.10 -11.42
C ARG A 253 -6.48 -7.89 -11.47
N THR A 254 -6.03 -7.03 -12.38
CA THR A 254 -4.62 -6.62 -12.42
C THR A 254 -4.24 -5.82 -11.19
N SER A 255 -2.96 -5.89 -10.85
CA SER A 255 -2.34 -5.11 -9.77
C SER A 255 -1.06 -4.45 -10.29
N GLN A 256 -0.13 -4.05 -9.43
CA GLN A 256 1.12 -3.42 -9.83
C GLN A 256 2.02 -4.27 -10.75
N TYR A 257 1.79 -5.58 -10.89
CA TYR A 257 2.58 -6.41 -11.78
C TYR A 257 2.09 -6.30 -13.23
N HIS A 258 2.91 -5.64 -14.05
CA HIS A 258 2.70 -5.47 -15.48
C HIS A 258 3.97 -5.91 -16.22
N PRO A 259 4.09 -7.21 -16.59
CA PRO A 259 5.30 -7.72 -17.22
C PRO A 259 5.61 -6.98 -18.53
N GLY A 260 6.84 -6.54 -18.69
CA GLY A 260 7.30 -5.79 -19.86
C GLY A 260 6.97 -4.30 -19.84
N GLN A 261 6.40 -3.79 -18.75
CA GLN A 261 6.12 -2.35 -18.52
C GLN A 261 6.89 -1.82 -17.30
N GLU A 262 8.04 -2.42 -16.98
CA GLU A 262 8.86 -2.00 -15.85
C GLU A 262 9.47 -0.62 -16.10
N ILE A 263 9.19 0.31 -15.19
CA ILE A 263 9.78 1.66 -15.23
C ILE A 263 10.81 1.79 -14.10
N PRO A 264 12.12 1.81 -14.40
CA PRO A 264 13.16 1.91 -13.40
C PRO A 264 13.17 3.29 -12.72
N GLU A 265 13.72 3.34 -11.51
CA GLU A 265 13.93 4.63 -10.83
C GLU A 265 14.85 5.52 -11.69
N LYS A 266 14.51 6.82 -11.83
CA LYS A 266 15.36 7.80 -12.54
C LYS A 266 16.41 8.43 -11.62
N SER A 267 16.13 8.53 -10.32
CA SER A 267 17.05 9.11 -9.32
C SER A 267 18.07 8.09 -8.82
N TRP A 268 19.36 8.44 -8.85
CA TRP A 268 20.45 7.59 -8.36
C TRP A 268 20.33 7.31 -6.85
N ALA A 269 19.86 8.29 -6.07
CA ALA A 269 19.64 8.14 -4.63
C ALA A 269 18.55 7.10 -4.36
N TYR A 270 17.44 7.15 -5.10
CA TYR A 270 16.38 6.14 -4.99
C TYR A 270 16.82 4.76 -5.47
N ARG A 271 17.63 4.66 -6.53
CA ARG A 271 18.23 3.37 -6.93
C ARG A 271 19.06 2.76 -5.80
N LEU A 272 19.86 3.56 -5.12
CA LEU A 272 20.68 3.11 -3.99
C LEU A 272 19.80 2.66 -2.82
N VAL A 273 18.84 3.50 -2.41
CA VAL A 273 17.91 3.18 -1.31
C VAL A 273 17.15 1.89 -1.60
N LYS A 274 16.57 1.76 -2.80
CA LYS A 274 15.82 0.57 -3.18
C LYS A 274 16.71 -0.66 -3.30
N LYS A 275 17.95 -0.52 -3.78
CA LYS A 275 18.91 -1.64 -3.83
C LYS A 275 19.19 -2.26 -2.46
N PHE A 276 19.16 -1.49 -1.38
CA PHE A 276 19.47 -2.02 -0.04
C PHE A 276 18.26 -2.29 0.84
N PHE A 277 17.18 -1.52 0.69
CA PHE A 277 16.07 -1.52 1.66
C PHE A 277 14.70 -1.87 1.06
N TYR A 278 14.52 -1.72 -0.26
CA TYR A 278 13.24 -1.93 -0.94
C TYR A 278 13.46 -2.67 -2.26
N ASN A 279 14.05 -3.85 -2.14
CA ASN A 279 14.19 -4.83 -3.22
C ASN A 279 13.38 -6.09 -2.85
N ASP A 280 13.44 -7.10 -3.71
CA ASP A 280 12.75 -8.36 -3.46
C ASP A 280 13.58 -9.41 -2.71
N PHE A 281 14.83 -9.13 -2.36
CA PHE A 281 15.76 -10.05 -1.70
C PHE A 281 15.90 -11.41 -2.42
N GLY A 282 15.65 -11.45 -3.74
CA GLY A 282 15.70 -12.67 -4.53
C GLY A 282 14.53 -13.65 -4.29
N VAL A 283 13.49 -13.27 -3.53
CA VAL A 283 12.38 -14.20 -3.21
C VAL A 283 11.55 -14.62 -4.42
N TYR A 284 11.72 -13.94 -5.56
CA TYR A 284 11.04 -14.27 -6.82
C TYR A 284 11.93 -15.01 -7.81
N ASP A 285 13.20 -15.25 -7.49
CA ASP A 285 14.15 -15.89 -8.40
C ASP A 285 13.72 -17.34 -8.67
N GLY A 286 13.69 -17.72 -9.96
CA GLY A 286 13.26 -19.06 -10.38
C GLY A 286 11.74 -19.27 -10.47
N HIS A 287 10.93 -18.23 -10.26
CA HIS A 287 9.49 -18.26 -10.47
C HIS A 287 9.10 -17.60 -11.79
N ASP A 288 8.26 -18.27 -12.57
CA ASP A 288 7.61 -17.71 -13.75
C ASP A 288 6.16 -17.33 -13.40
N HIS A 289 5.89 -16.02 -13.43
CA HIS A 289 4.57 -15.46 -13.12
C HIS A 289 3.72 -15.24 -14.37
N GLY A 290 4.24 -15.50 -15.57
CA GLY A 290 3.59 -15.19 -16.83
C GLY A 290 2.26 -15.91 -17.03
N ALA A 291 2.11 -17.12 -16.49
CA ALA A 291 0.88 -17.91 -16.59
C ALA A 291 -0.04 -17.81 -15.36
N THR A 292 0.51 -17.53 -14.18
CA THR A 292 -0.19 -17.65 -12.89
C THR A 292 -0.77 -16.33 -12.37
N SER A 293 -0.18 -15.20 -12.77
CA SER A 293 -0.60 -13.84 -12.43
C SER A 293 -1.83 -13.39 -13.21
N ALA A 294 -2.47 -12.30 -12.77
CA ALA A 294 -3.65 -11.78 -13.46
C ALA A 294 -3.40 -11.41 -14.94
N PRO A 295 -2.29 -10.75 -15.33
CA PRO A 295 -1.98 -10.53 -16.74
C PRO A 295 -2.01 -11.81 -17.59
N GLY A 296 -1.50 -12.92 -17.05
CA GLY A 296 -1.50 -14.22 -17.72
C GLY A 296 -2.89 -14.85 -17.81
N VAL A 297 -3.60 -14.90 -16.68
CA VAL A 297 -4.94 -15.53 -16.58
C VAL A 297 -6.00 -14.77 -17.37
N LEU A 298 -5.88 -13.44 -17.47
CA LEU A 298 -6.80 -12.58 -18.21
C LEU A 298 -6.41 -12.40 -19.69
N GLU A 299 -5.31 -13.01 -20.14
CA GLU A 299 -4.78 -12.88 -21.51
C GLU A 299 -4.62 -11.41 -21.95
N LEU A 300 -4.15 -10.54 -21.05
CA LEU A 300 -4.08 -9.12 -21.34
C LEU A 300 -2.98 -8.80 -22.36
N PRO A 301 -3.24 -7.94 -23.36
CA PRO A 301 -2.23 -7.54 -24.32
C PRO A 301 -1.12 -6.76 -23.61
N THR A 302 0.13 -6.98 -24.02
CA THR A 302 1.25 -6.13 -23.60
C THR A 302 1.01 -4.71 -24.12
N VAL A 303 0.74 -3.77 -23.22
CA VAL A 303 0.54 -2.36 -23.59
C VAL A 303 1.88 -1.78 -24.03
N VAL A 304 2.13 -1.61 -25.32
CA VAL A 304 3.32 -0.89 -25.80
C VAL A 304 3.04 0.61 -25.66
N VAL A 305 3.54 1.25 -24.61
CA VAL A 305 3.54 2.72 -24.52
C VAL A 305 4.64 3.24 -25.43
N GLU A 306 4.28 3.78 -26.60
CA GLU A 306 5.20 4.55 -27.42
C GLU A 306 5.62 5.79 -26.62
N ASP A 307 6.93 5.98 -26.42
CA ASP A 307 7.45 7.19 -25.82
C ASP A 307 7.10 8.38 -26.73
N GLU A 308 6.25 9.29 -26.24
CA GLU A 308 6.07 10.58 -26.90
C GLU A 308 7.44 11.28 -27.03
N PRO A 309 7.78 11.80 -28.22
CA PRO A 309 9.06 12.44 -28.44
C PRO A 309 9.18 13.64 -27.52
N VAL A 310 10.21 13.61 -26.66
CA VAL A 310 10.62 14.76 -25.86
C VAL A 310 10.95 15.89 -26.85
N SER A 311 10.13 16.93 -26.89
CA SER A 311 10.45 18.14 -27.63
C SER A 311 11.73 18.74 -27.05
N VAL A 312 12.75 18.81 -27.90
CA VAL A 312 14.09 19.35 -27.62
C VAL A 312 14.05 20.85 -27.41
#